data_AF-A0A2V7I0F7-F1
#
_entry.id   AF-A0A2V7I0F7-F1
#
_cell.length_a   1.000
_cell.length_b   1.000
_cell.length_c   1.000
_cell.angle_alpha   90.00
_cell.angle_beta   90.00
_cell.angle_gamma   90.00
#
_symmetry.space_group_name_H-M   'P 1'
#
loop_
_entity.id
_entity.type
_entity.pdbx_description
1 polymer ?
#
loop_
_entity_poly.entity_id
_entity_poly.type
_entity_poly.pdbx_seq_one_letter_code
_entity_poly.pdbx_strand_id
1 'polypeptide(L)'
;LRGSSLNFIGNVEGRDIYNGRCDVVVTDGFTGNVCLKISESLAEMLTAMMREELGRDVLSIAGAALSKRAFERMKKRVDYTEMGGAPLLGINGASIICHGASPVKAIKNGVRVAAEWVKNDVNEHIKTALEAEAVLAEGREGGRE
;
A
#
# COMPACT_ATOMS: atom_id res chain seq x y z
N LEU A 1 6.36 -16.31 -13.00
CA LEU A 1 5.04 -16.08 -12.35
C LEU A 1 3.90 -16.95 -12.89
N ARG A 2 3.74 -17.19 -14.21
CA ARG A 2 2.66 -18.09 -14.68
C ARG A 2 2.75 -19.54 -14.18
N GLY A 3 3.95 -19.99 -13.82
CA GLY A 3 4.15 -21.28 -13.17
C GLY A 3 4.11 -21.24 -11.64
N SER A 4 4.14 -20.09 -10.96
CA SER A 4 4.12 -20.12 -9.49
C SER A 4 2.75 -20.54 -8.96
N SER A 5 2.65 -20.89 -7.67
CA SER A 5 1.36 -21.05 -6.98
C SER A 5 0.57 -19.75 -6.85
N LEU A 6 1.19 -18.60 -7.18
CA LEU A 6 0.56 -17.29 -7.12
C LEU A 6 -0.55 -17.12 -8.17
N ASN A 7 -1.61 -16.41 -7.80
CA ASN A 7 -2.67 -15.97 -8.72
C ASN A 7 -2.18 -14.81 -9.62
N PHE A 8 -1.35 -15.13 -10.61
CA PHE A 8 -0.78 -14.14 -11.51
C PHE A 8 -1.75 -13.78 -12.64
N ILE A 9 -2.43 -12.63 -12.52
CA ILE A 9 -3.43 -12.17 -13.49
C ILE A 9 -2.84 -11.53 -14.77
N GLY A 10 -1.51 -11.44 -14.88
CA GLY A 10 -0.81 -10.81 -16.01
C GLY A 10 -0.40 -9.36 -15.75
N ASN A 11 -0.12 -8.64 -16.84
CA ASN A 11 0.28 -7.23 -16.77
C ASN A 11 -0.94 -6.34 -16.50
N VAL A 12 -0.72 -5.24 -15.79
CA VAL A 12 -1.73 -4.25 -15.42
C VAL A 12 -1.35 -2.87 -15.93
N GLU A 13 -2.33 -2.01 -16.14
CA GLU A 13 -2.12 -0.61 -16.54
C GLU A 13 -2.33 0.34 -15.35
N GLY A 14 -1.94 1.61 -15.49
CA GLY A 14 -2.07 2.60 -14.39
C GLY A 14 -3.50 2.77 -13.86
N ARG A 15 -4.53 2.54 -14.67
CA ARG A 15 -5.94 2.56 -14.23
C ARG A 15 -6.29 1.42 -13.28
N ASP A 16 -5.59 0.29 -13.38
CA ASP A 16 -5.86 -0.92 -12.62
C ASP A 16 -5.34 -0.84 -11.18
N ILE A 17 -4.44 0.12 -10.91
CA ILE A 17 -3.91 0.42 -9.56
C ILE A 17 -5.02 0.91 -8.61
N TYR A 18 -6.03 1.62 -9.14
CA TYR A 18 -7.04 2.30 -8.32
C TYR A 18 -8.44 1.68 -8.38
N ASN A 19 -8.68 0.73 -9.28
CA ASN A 19 -10.03 0.18 -9.54
C ASN A 19 -10.30 -1.17 -8.84
N GLY A 20 -9.34 -1.69 -8.07
CA GLY A 20 -9.48 -2.95 -7.34
C GLY A 20 -9.37 -4.21 -8.20
N ARG A 21 -8.85 -4.10 -9.43
CA ARG A 21 -8.61 -5.26 -10.31
C ARG A 21 -7.55 -6.23 -9.78
N CYS A 22 -6.62 -5.74 -8.97
CA CYS A 22 -5.56 -6.54 -8.36
C CYS A 22 -5.28 -6.07 -6.94
N ASP A 23 -4.84 -7.02 -6.10
CA ASP A 23 -4.47 -6.75 -4.71
C ASP A 23 -2.98 -6.41 -4.55
N VAL A 24 -2.14 -6.92 -5.46
CA VAL A 24 -0.68 -6.75 -5.42
C VAL A 24 -0.17 -6.41 -6.82
N VAL A 25 0.55 -5.28 -6.92
CA VAL A 25 1.28 -4.86 -8.12
C VAL A 25 2.77 -4.98 -7.85
N VAL A 26 3.50 -5.64 -8.76
CA VAL A 26 4.96 -5.80 -8.67
C VAL A 26 5.60 -4.90 -9.72
N THR A 27 6.61 -4.14 -9.31
CA THR A 27 7.38 -3.24 -10.18
C THR A 27 8.79 -3.08 -9.63
N ASP A 28 9.70 -2.53 -10.43
CA ASP A 28 11.03 -2.16 -9.95
C ASP A 28 10.97 -0.94 -9.01
N GLY A 29 12.03 -0.72 -8.23
CA GLY A 29 12.06 0.34 -7.23
C GLY A 29 11.98 1.76 -7.81
N PHE A 30 12.47 1.98 -9.04
CA PHE A 30 12.40 3.30 -9.67
C PHE A 30 10.98 3.61 -10.12
N THR A 31 10.38 2.73 -10.91
CA THR A 31 9.00 2.89 -11.39
C THR A 31 8.02 2.95 -10.22
N GLY A 32 8.15 2.06 -9.24
CA GLY A 32 7.32 2.05 -8.04
C GLY A 32 7.41 3.34 -7.23
N ASN A 33 8.62 3.89 -7.05
CA ASN A 33 8.80 5.15 -6.34
C ASN A 33 8.18 6.34 -7.09
N VAL A 34 8.34 6.40 -8.42
CA VAL A 34 7.70 7.42 -9.25
C VAL A 34 6.18 7.31 -9.14
N CYS A 35 5.61 6.11 -9.29
CA CYS A 35 4.17 5.88 -9.16
C CYS A 35 3.64 6.30 -7.78
N LEU A 36 4.31 5.88 -6.70
CA LEU A 36 3.90 6.21 -5.33
C LEU A 36 3.90 7.73 -5.10
N LYS A 37 4.95 8.43 -5.52
CA LYS A 37 5.07 9.89 -5.34
C LYS A 37 4.05 10.67 -6.17
N ILE A 38 3.71 10.18 -7.37
CA ILE A 38 2.62 10.74 -8.16
C ILE A 38 1.28 10.55 -7.45
N SER A 39 0.99 9.36 -6.91
CA SER A 39 -0.25 9.09 -6.16
C SER A 39 -0.39 9.98 -4.93
N GLU A 40 0.69 10.16 -4.17
CA GLU A 40 0.75 11.07 -3.01
C GLU A 40 0.46 12.51 -3.43
N SER A 41 1.18 13.02 -4.44
CA SER A 41 1.01 14.40 -4.93
C SER A 41 -0.38 14.66 -5.51
N LEU A 42 -0.96 13.66 -6.20
CA LEU A 42 -2.32 13.74 -6.74
C LEU A 42 -3.35 13.84 -5.62
N ALA A 43 -3.21 13.04 -4.56
CA ALA A 43 -4.10 13.10 -3.40
C ALA A 43 -4.03 14.45 -2.68
N GLU A 44 -2.83 15.02 -2.53
CA GLU A 44 -2.64 16.35 -1.96
C GLU A 44 -3.28 17.44 -2.83
N MET A 45 -3.05 17.41 -4.15
CA MET A 45 -3.62 18.34 -5.11
C MET A 45 -5.16 18.31 -5.07
N LEU A 46 -5.77 17.12 -5.16
CA LEU A 46 -7.23 16.98 -5.10
C LEU A 46 -7.79 17.47 -3.77
N THR A 47 -7.11 17.19 -2.66
CA THR A 47 -7.52 17.66 -1.33
C THR A 47 -7.47 19.18 -1.24
N ALA A 48 -6.44 19.82 -1.81
CA ALA A 48 -6.30 21.28 -1.84
C ALA A 48 -7.42 21.92 -2.67
N MET A 49 -7.65 21.43 -3.89
CA MET A 49 -8.73 21.91 -4.77
C MET A 49 -10.10 21.78 -4.10
N MET A 50 -10.38 20.64 -3.44
CA MET A 50 -11.64 20.45 -2.72
C MET A 50 -11.81 21.45 -1.58
N ARG A 51 -10.74 21.76 -0.82
CA ARG A 51 -10.81 22.73 0.28
C ARG A 51 -11.08 24.14 -0.22
N GLU A 52 -10.48 24.51 -1.34
CA GLU A 52 -10.68 25.80 -1.99
C GLU A 52 -12.14 25.98 -2.43
N GLU A 53 -12.68 25.04 -3.21
CA GLU A 53 -14.06 25.15 -3.71
C GLU A 53 -15.11 25.05 -2.59
N LEU A 54 -14.91 24.19 -1.58
CA LEU A 54 -15.83 24.09 -0.44
C LEU A 54 -15.80 25.32 0.48
N GLY A 55 -14.73 26.12 0.44
CA GLY A 55 -14.58 27.34 1.23
C GLY A 55 -15.00 28.61 0.51
N ARG A 56 -15.44 28.52 -0.75
CA ARG A 56 -15.59 29.66 -1.66
C ARG A 56 -16.74 30.60 -1.30
N ASP A 57 -17.86 30.06 -0.83
CA ASP A 57 -19.07 30.82 -0.52
C ASP A 57 -19.88 30.19 0.61
N VAL A 58 -20.85 30.94 1.15
CA VAL A 58 -21.64 30.55 2.33
C VAL A 58 -22.44 29.26 2.09
N LEU A 59 -22.93 29.04 0.86
CA LEU A 59 -23.69 27.83 0.53
C LEU A 59 -22.76 26.61 0.45
N SER A 60 -21.60 26.75 -0.17
CA SER A 60 -20.57 25.73 -0.24
C SER A 60 -20.08 25.32 1.16
N ILE A 61 -19.88 26.29 2.05
CA ILE A 61 -19.49 26.05 3.45
C ILE A 61 -20.61 25.30 4.21
N ALA A 62 -21.87 25.70 4.03
CA ALA A 62 -23.00 25.02 4.64
C ALA A 62 -23.13 23.56 4.16
N GLY A 63 -22.97 23.33 2.85
CA GLY A 63 -22.94 21.98 2.27
C GLY A 63 -21.79 21.13 2.80
N ALA A 64 -20.61 21.74 2.98
CA ALA A 64 -19.45 21.08 3.58
C ALA A 64 -19.70 20.67 5.04
N ALA A 65 -20.35 21.54 5.82
CA ALA A 65 -20.69 21.28 7.21
C ALA A 65 -21.67 20.11 7.35
N LEU A 66 -22.71 20.05 6.51
CA LEU A 66 -23.65 18.93 6.46
C LEU A 66 -22.95 17.61 6.10
N SER A 67 -21.96 17.69 5.20
CA SER A 67 -21.21 16.52 4.72
C SER A 67 -19.96 16.19 5.54
N LYS A 68 -19.71 16.89 6.66
CA LYS A 68 -18.49 16.78 7.47
C LYS A 68 -18.13 15.33 7.82
N ARG A 69 -19.10 14.51 8.23
CA ARG A 69 -18.88 13.10 8.56
C ARG A 69 -18.42 12.26 7.37
N ALA A 70 -18.90 12.56 6.17
CA ALA A 70 -18.46 11.88 4.96
C ALA A 70 -17.01 12.26 4.62
N PHE A 71 -16.66 13.54 4.71
CA PHE A 71 -15.30 14.02 4.50
C PHE A 71 -14.31 13.45 5.52
N GLU A 72 -14.70 13.34 6.80
CA GLU A 72 -13.84 12.71 7.81
C GLU A 72 -13.56 11.24 7.50
N ARG A 73 -14.57 10.48 7.03
CA ARG A 73 -14.38 9.09 6.60
C ARG A 73 -13.50 9.00 5.35
N MET A 74 -13.69 9.89 4.38
CA MET A 74 -12.87 9.94 3.17
C MET A 74 -11.42 10.26 3.51
N LYS A 75 -11.18 11.27 4.36
CA LYS A 75 -9.84 11.65 4.81
C LYS A 75 -9.12 10.46 5.44
N LYS A 76 -9.80 9.67 6.29
CA LYS A 76 -9.20 8.45 6.89
C LYS A 76 -8.80 7.38 5.86
N ARG A 77 -9.47 7.30 4.72
CA ARG A 77 -9.10 6.33 3.65
C ARG A 77 -7.89 6.77 2.84
N VAL A 78 -7.64 8.07 2.77
CA VAL A 78 -6.53 8.67 1.99
C VAL A 78 -5.31 8.97 2.89
N ASP A 79 -5.50 9.02 4.21
CA ASP A 79 -4.45 9.32 5.18
C ASP A 79 -3.47 8.13 5.37
N TYR A 80 -2.28 8.27 4.78
CA TYR A 80 -1.18 7.31 4.88
C TYR A 80 -0.70 7.09 6.33
N THR A 81 -0.93 8.02 7.25
CA THR A 81 -0.49 7.92 8.65
C THR A 81 -1.24 6.82 9.42
N GLU A 82 -2.36 6.33 8.90
CA GLU A 82 -3.09 5.19 9.47
C GLU A 82 -2.30 3.88 9.36
N MET A 83 -1.46 3.74 8.32
CA MET A 83 -0.58 2.58 8.14
C MET A 83 0.73 2.73 8.93
N GLY A 84 1.19 3.96 9.17
CA GLY A 84 2.32 4.30 10.03
C GLY A 84 3.70 4.19 9.38
N GLY A 85 3.91 3.20 8.53
CA GLY A 85 5.13 3.03 7.73
C GLY A 85 5.04 1.83 6.77
N ALA A 86 6.02 1.69 5.90
CA ALA A 86 6.09 0.59 4.94
C ALA A 86 7.01 -0.53 5.45
N PRO A 87 6.57 -1.79 5.46
CA PRO A 87 7.45 -2.90 5.84
C PRO A 87 8.56 -3.12 4.80
N LEU A 88 9.79 -3.25 5.27
CA LEU A 88 10.93 -3.65 4.45
C LEU A 88 10.98 -5.18 4.36
N LEU A 89 10.60 -5.69 3.19
CA LEU A 89 10.62 -7.12 2.88
C LEU A 89 12.04 -7.62 2.59
N GLY A 90 12.27 -8.91 2.79
CA GLY A 90 13.52 -9.59 2.41
C GLY A 90 14.63 -9.57 3.46
N ILE A 91 14.36 -9.08 4.67
CA ILE A 91 15.29 -9.13 5.82
C ILE A 91 14.86 -10.22 6.82
N ASN A 92 15.79 -10.66 7.68
CA ASN A 92 15.50 -11.61 8.76
C ASN A 92 14.94 -10.90 10.00
N GLY A 93 13.68 -10.45 9.92
CA GLY A 93 12.94 -9.81 11.00
C GLY A 93 11.90 -8.82 10.50
N ALA A 94 11.33 -8.05 11.44
CA ALA A 94 10.39 -6.96 11.16
C ALA A 94 11.13 -5.62 11.11
N SER A 95 11.07 -4.92 9.97
CA SER A 95 11.55 -3.54 9.83
C SER A 95 10.49 -2.70 9.15
N ILE A 96 10.09 -1.60 9.80
CA ILE A 96 9.07 -0.69 9.31
C ILE A 96 9.71 0.66 9.02
N ILE A 97 9.76 1.04 7.74
CA ILE A 97 10.31 2.32 7.28
C ILE A 97 9.24 3.39 7.43
N CYS A 98 9.50 4.33 8.34
CA CYS A 98 8.65 5.51 8.55
C CYS A 98 9.18 6.68 7.71
N HIS A 99 8.30 7.62 7.36
CA HIS A 99 8.72 8.86 6.72
C HIS A 99 9.41 9.80 7.74
N GLY A 100 10.37 10.61 7.30
CA GLY A 100 11.09 11.52 8.19
C GLY A 100 10.18 12.55 8.87
N ALA A 101 9.12 12.98 8.18
CA ALA A 101 8.09 13.87 8.73
C ALA A 101 6.94 13.14 9.45
N SER A 102 7.09 11.84 9.78
CA SER A 102 6.04 11.05 10.41
C SER A 102 5.60 11.63 11.76
N PRO A 103 4.30 11.95 11.95
CA PRO A 103 3.79 12.41 13.24
C PRO A 103 3.76 11.27 14.27
N VAL A 104 3.57 11.62 15.55
CA VAL A 104 3.48 10.65 16.68
C VAL A 104 2.49 9.51 16.39
N LYS A 105 1.35 9.82 15.75
CA LYS A 105 0.36 8.82 15.34
C LYS A 105 0.92 7.80 14.35
N ALA A 106 1.69 8.25 13.36
CA ALA A 106 2.31 7.37 12.37
C ALA A 106 3.34 6.45 13.03
N ILE A 107 4.18 6.98 13.92
CA ILE A 107 5.17 6.18 14.67
C ILE A 107 4.47 5.12 15.54
N LYS A 108 3.43 5.50 16.29
CA LYS A 108 2.61 4.56 17.08
C LYS A 108 2.05 3.44 16.20
N ASN A 109 1.52 3.79 15.03
CA ASN A 109 0.97 2.82 14.08
C ASN A 109 2.07 1.92 13.49
N GLY A 110 3.26 2.46 13.20
CA GLY A 110 4.41 1.67 12.74
C GLY A 110 4.86 0.62 13.76
N VAL A 111 4.91 0.97 15.05
CA VAL A 111 5.19 0.00 16.12
C VAL A 111 4.10 -1.08 16.21
N ARG A 112 2.83 -0.69 16.09
CA ARG A 112 1.72 -1.65 16.04
C ARG A 112 1.87 -2.63 14.87
N VAL A 113 2.20 -2.14 13.67
CA VAL A 113 2.43 -2.97 12.48
C VAL A 113 3.62 -3.91 12.70
N ALA A 114 4.72 -3.44 13.30
CA ALA A 114 5.86 -4.30 13.64
C ALA A 114 5.48 -5.42 14.62
N ALA A 115 4.66 -5.11 15.64
CA ALA A 115 4.17 -6.11 16.59
C ALA A 115 3.24 -7.13 15.91
N GLU A 116 2.34 -6.69 15.03
CA GLU A 116 1.48 -7.56 14.22
C GLU A 116 2.30 -8.44 13.27
N TRP A 117 3.38 -7.91 12.70
CA TRP A 117 4.29 -8.65 11.82
C TRP A 117 4.93 -9.85 12.53
N VAL A 118 5.46 -9.61 13.72
CA VAL A 118 6.08 -10.66 14.55
C VAL A 118 5.01 -11.63 15.05
N LYS A 119 3.87 -11.14 15.53
CA LYS A 119 2.78 -11.98 16.06
C LYS A 119 2.20 -12.95 15.01
N ASN A 120 2.20 -12.55 13.75
CA ASN A 120 1.65 -13.35 12.65
C ASN A 120 2.74 -14.16 11.91
N ASP A 121 3.96 -14.25 12.46
CA ASP A 121 5.07 -15.02 11.91
C ASP A 121 5.32 -14.78 10.41
N VAL A 122 5.19 -13.52 9.97
CA VAL A 122 5.21 -13.16 8.54
C VAL A 122 6.51 -13.60 7.87
N ASN A 123 7.65 -13.50 8.56
CA ASN A 123 8.94 -13.96 8.03
C ASN A 123 8.95 -15.47 7.76
N GLU A 124 8.40 -16.28 8.67
CA GLU A 124 8.32 -17.73 8.47
C GLU A 124 7.38 -18.07 7.32
N HIS A 125 6.22 -17.42 7.23
CA HIS A 125 5.32 -17.60 6.09
C HIS A 125 5.99 -17.28 4.74
N ILE A 126 6.75 -16.18 4.66
CA ILE A 126 7.51 -15.84 3.44
C ILE A 126 8.57 -16.90 3.15
N LYS A 127 9.32 -17.34 4.15
CA LYS A 127 10.38 -18.34 4.01
C LYS A 127 9.80 -19.67 3.50
N THR A 128 8.76 -20.18 4.15
CA THR A 128 8.09 -21.42 3.75
C THR A 128 7.52 -21.32 2.33
N ALA A 129 6.93 -20.18 1.97
CA ALA A 129 6.41 -19.98 0.61
C ALA A 129 7.53 -19.97 -0.45
N LEU A 130 8.67 -19.33 -0.17
CA LEU A 130 9.82 -19.33 -1.07
C LEU A 130 10.44 -20.72 -1.24
N GLU A 131 10.57 -21.48 -0.16
CA GLU A 131 11.05 -22.87 -0.20
C GLU A 131 10.11 -23.76 -1.03
N ALA A 132 8.80 -23.64 -0.85
CA ALA A 132 7.82 -24.38 -1.64
C ALA A 132 7.90 -24.03 -3.14
N GLU A 133 8.05 -22.75 -3.48
CA GLU A 133 8.23 -22.31 -4.87
C GLU A 133 9.55 -22.80 -5.49
N ALA A 134 10.63 -22.86 -4.73
CA ALA A 134 11.91 -23.38 -5.19
C ALA A 134 11.79 -24.87 -5.58
N VAL A 135 11.14 -25.68 -4.74
CA VAL A 135 10.88 -27.10 -5.04
C VAL A 135 10.02 -27.25 -6.30
N LEU A 136 8.99 -26.40 -6.48
CA LEU A 136 8.16 -26.40 -7.68
C LEU A 136 8.94 -25.99 -8.94
N ALA A 137 9.96 -25.15 -8.81
CA ALA A 137 10.83 -24.78 -9.92
C ALA A 137 11.76 -25.94 -10.32
N GLU A 138 12.43 -26.58 -9.35
CA GLU A 138 13.33 -27.72 -9.57
C GLU A 138 12.62 -28.93 -10.21
N GLY A 139 11.42 -29.27 -9.72
CA GLY A 139 10.62 -30.38 -10.26
C GLY A 139 10.17 -30.16 -11.72
N ARG A 140 10.18 -28.93 -12.22
CA ARG A 140 9.87 -28.62 -13.63
C ARG A 140 11.07 -28.68 -14.54
N GLU A 141 12.26 -28.42 -14.00
CA GLU A 141 13.51 -28.53 -14.75
C GLU A 141 13.90 -30.00 -14.92
N GLY A 142 13.71 -30.83 -13.90
CA GLY A 142 13.97 -32.28 -13.97
C GLY A 142 12.96 -33.11 -14.79
N GLY A 143 11.82 -32.53 -15.20
CA GLY A 143 10.80 -33.19 -16.03
C GLY A 143 10.91 -32.89 -17.53
N ARG A 144 11.98 -32.23 -17.96
CA ARG A 144 12.25 -31.84 -19.36
C ARG A 144 13.41 -32.60 -20.01
N GLU A 145 13.93 -33.64 -19.35
CA GLU A 145 14.85 -34.62 -19.95
C GLU A 145 14.11 -35.84 -20.51
#